data_AF-A0A225UIQ3-F1
#
_entry.id   AF-A0A225UIQ3-F1
#
_cell.length_a   1.000
_cell.length_b   1.000
_cell.length_c   1.000
_cell.angle_alpha   90.00
_cell.angle_beta   90.00
_cell.angle_gamma   90.00
#
_symmetry.space_group_name_H-M   'P 1'
#
loop_
_entity.id
_entity.type
_entity.pdbx_description
1 polymer ?
#
loop_
_entity_poly.entity_id
_entity_poly.type
_entity_poly.pdbx_seq_one_letter_code
_entity_poly.pdbx_strand_id
1 'polypeptide(L)'
;MFALRASHHSMAKSSPDQQTFGRNMIFDMKYETNWIGEIDLKKYNERENLKRLNWEYIPGDKVLIRRDAGVQAKVLPLYDVPY
;
A
#
# COMPACT_ATOMS: atom_id res chain seq x y z
N MET A 1 -1.59 -20.83 -4.93
CA MET A 1 -2.75 -20.35 -4.16
C MET A 1 -3.81 -19.78 -5.10
N PHE A 2 -5.03 -20.35 -5.10
CA PHE A 2 -6.16 -19.91 -5.93
C PHE A 2 -7.03 -18.87 -5.22
N ALA A 3 -7.35 -19.10 -3.94
CA ALA A 3 -8.26 -18.27 -3.17
C ALA A 3 -7.89 -16.78 -3.15
N LEU A 4 -6.62 -16.43 -2.93
CA LEU A 4 -6.18 -15.02 -2.91
C LEU A 4 -6.46 -14.26 -4.22
N ARG A 5 -6.42 -14.94 -5.36
CA ARG A 5 -6.63 -14.29 -6.67
C ARG A 5 -8.09 -14.12 -7.03
N ALA A 6 -8.96 -15.01 -6.53
CA ALA A 6 -10.40 -14.99 -6.80
C ALA A 6 -11.21 -14.28 -5.71
N SER A 7 -10.60 -13.96 -4.57
CA SER A 7 -11.25 -13.18 -3.50
C SER A 7 -11.54 -11.75 -3.94
N HIS A 8 -12.74 -11.27 -3.61
CA HIS A 8 -13.19 -9.93 -3.96
C HIS A 8 -12.50 -8.86 -3.08
N HIS A 9 -11.87 -7.86 -3.70
CA HIS A 9 -11.28 -6.73 -2.99
C HIS A 9 -12.30 -5.59 -2.83
N SER A 10 -12.63 -5.23 -1.58
CA SER A 10 -13.73 -4.30 -1.28
C SER A 10 -13.51 -2.86 -1.76
N MET A 11 -12.25 -2.39 -1.75
CA MET A 11 -11.89 -1.03 -2.16
C MET A 11 -11.78 -0.90 -3.68
N ALA A 12 -11.26 -1.94 -4.36
CA ALA A 12 -11.14 -1.98 -5.81
C ALA A 12 -12.40 -2.51 -6.53
N LYS A 13 -13.37 -3.03 -5.76
CA LYS A 13 -14.64 -3.62 -6.24
C LYS A 13 -14.44 -4.70 -7.32
N SER A 14 -13.34 -5.44 -7.20
CA SER A 14 -12.90 -6.45 -8.16
C SER A 14 -11.92 -7.42 -7.50
N SER A 15 -11.83 -8.64 -8.01
CA SER A 15 -10.78 -9.58 -7.60
C SER A 15 -9.51 -9.41 -8.44
N PRO A 16 -8.32 -9.78 -7.92
CA PRO A 16 -7.05 -9.64 -8.65
C PRO A 16 -7.03 -10.33 -10.03
N ASP A 17 -7.69 -11.48 -10.17
CA ASP A 17 -7.83 -12.18 -11.45
C ASP A 17 -8.69 -11.43 -12.47
N GLN A 18 -9.79 -10.82 -12.04
CA GLN A 18 -10.65 -9.97 -12.86
C GLN A 18 -9.89 -8.76 -13.39
N GLN A 19 -9.06 -8.12 -12.56
CA GLN A 19 -8.22 -6.99 -12.98
C GLN A 19 -7.11 -7.41 -13.96
N THR A 20 -6.52 -8.59 -13.76
CA THR A 20 -5.37 -9.04 -14.57
C THR A 20 -5.81 -9.64 -15.91
N PHE A 21 -6.90 -10.42 -15.91
CA PHE A 21 -7.31 -11.23 -17.07
C PHE A 21 -8.66 -10.81 -17.67
N GLY A 22 -9.38 -9.86 -17.07
CA GLY A 22 -10.70 -9.43 -17.55
C GLY A 22 -11.79 -10.51 -17.42
N ARG A 23 -11.53 -11.57 -16.65
CA ARG A 23 -12.48 -12.66 -16.39
C ARG A 23 -12.29 -13.22 -14.98
N ASN A 24 -13.36 -13.76 -14.42
CA ASN A 24 -13.32 -14.41 -13.12
C ASN A 24 -12.76 -15.85 -13.24
N MET A 25 -11.98 -16.32 -12.27
CA MET A 25 -11.40 -17.68 -12.27
C MET A 25 -12.31 -18.74 -11.63
N ILE A 26 -13.34 -18.37 -10.87
CA ILE A 26 -14.33 -19.28 -10.29
C ILE A 26 -15.47 -19.55 -11.28
N PHE A 27 -15.92 -18.51 -11.97
CA PHE A 27 -17.00 -18.58 -12.95
C PHE A 27 -16.53 -18.00 -14.28
N ASP A 28 -16.92 -18.62 -15.40
CA ASP A 28 -16.59 -18.12 -16.74
C ASP A 28 -17.48 -16.92 -17.10
N MET A 29 -17.28 -15.82 -16.37
CA MET A 29 -17.95 -14.55 -16.57
C MET A 29 -16.93 -13.52 -17.01
N LYS A 30 -17.24 -12.84 -18.12
CA LYS A 30 -16.50 -11.66 -18.57
C LYS A 30 -16.64 -10.57 -17.53
N TYR A 31 -15.53 -9.99 -17.11
CA TYR A 31 -15.50 -8.83 -16.23
C TYR A 31 -15.25 -7.57 -17.08
N GLU A 32 -16.16 -6.61 -16.98
CA GLU A 32 -15.96 -5.27 -17.54
C GLU A 32 -15.60 -4.32 -16.41
N THR A 33 -14.38 -3.81 -16.44
CA THR A 33 -13.86 -2.91 -15.42
C THR A 33 -14.64 -1.60 -15.43
N ASN A 34 -15.29 -1.28 -14.32
CA ASN A 34 -15.87 0.04 -14.12
C ASN A 34 -14.78 1.03 -13.70
N TRP A 35 -14.28 1.80 -14.66
CA TRP A 35 -13.21 2.79 -14.47
C TRP A 35 -13.59 3.97 -13.56
N ILE A 36 -14.88 4.15 -13.22
CA ILE A 36 -15.36 5.25 -12.37
C ILE A 36 -14.76 5.15 -10.96
N GLY A 37 -14.57 3.94 -10.43
CA GLY A 37 -13.99 3.71 -9.10
C GLY A 37 -12.49 4.01 -8.99
N GLU A 38 -11.77 4.06 -10.11
CA GLU A 38 -10.32 4.35 -10.12
C GLU A 38 -10.03 5.82 -9.75
N ILE A 39 -10.99 6.72 -10.03
CA ILE A 39 -10.90 8.14 -9.70
C ILE A 39 -10.82 8.34 -8.18
N ASP A 40 -11.56 7.53 -7.41
CA ASP A 40 -11.57 7.65 -5.96
C ASP A 40 -10.29 7.08 -5.34
N LEU A 41 -9.74 5.99 -5.88
CA LEU A 41 -8.43 5.47 -5.49
C LEU A 41 -7.33 6.53 -5.67
N LYS A 42 -7.32 7.24 -6.81
CA LYS A 42 -6.35 8.32 -7.07
C LYS A 42 -6.49 9.46 -6.07
N LYS A 43 -7.71 9.93 -5.80
CA LYS A 43 -7.97 10.95 -4.77
C LYS A 43 -7.48 10.52 -3.39
N TYR A 44 -7.69 9.27 -3.00
CA TYR A 44 -7.20 8.77 -1.70
C TYR A 44 -5.68 8.73 -1.64
N ASN A 45 -5.02 8.23 -2.70
CA ASN A 45 -3.57 8.21 -2.81
C ASN A 45 -2.97 9.62 -2.77
N GLU A 46 -3.56 10.57 -3.51
CA GLU A 46 -3.16 11.99 -3.47
C GLU A 46 -3.31 12.55 -2.06
N ARG A 47 -4.44 12.32 -1.41
CA ARG A 47 -4.68 12.76 -0.02
C ARG A 47 -3.67 12.20 0.97
N GLU A 48 -3.26 10.94 0.83
CA GLU A 48 -2.21 10.36 1.67
C GLU A 48 -0.83 10.93 1.34
N ASN A 49 -0.52 11.07 0.05
CA ASN A 49 0.75 11.62 -0.41
C ASN A 49 0.91 13.12 -0.07
N LEU A 50 -0.17 13.88 0.09
CA LEU A 50 -0.11 15.28 0.56
C LEU A 50 0.54 15.42 1.95
N LYS A 51 0.51 14.36 2.78
CA LYS A 51 1.17 14.35 4.09
C LYS A 51 2.66 14.01 4.00
N ARG A 52 3.14 13.59 2.82
CA ARG A 52 4.53 13.24 2.62
C ARG A 52 5.36 14.52 2.58
N LEU A 53 6.28 14.66 3.52
CA LEU A 53 7.29 15.71 3.45
C LEU A 53 8.34 15.28 2.40
N ASN A 54 8.55 16.12 1.38
CA ASN A 54 9.69 15.94 0.48
C ASN A 54 10.96 16.32 1.25
N TRP A 55 11.71 15.31 1.69
CA TRP A 55 13.03 15.46 2.28
C TRP A 55 14.03 14.68 1.44
N GLU A 56 15.07 15.37 1.00
CA GLU A 56 16.25 14.76 0.37
C GLU A 56 17.40 14.82 1.36
N TYR A 57 18.05 13.69 1.61
CA TYR A 57 19.16 13.63 2.56
C TYR A 57 20.42 14.27 1.97
N ILE A 58 21.00 15.22 2.69
CA ILE A 58 22.25 15.87 2.33
C ILE A 58 23.37 15.31 3.22
N PRO A 59 24.60 15.10 2.68
CA PRO A 59 25.74 14.72 3.51
C PRO A 59 25.96 15.72 4.65
N GLY A 60 25.92 15.23 5.91
CA GLY A 60 26.04 16.05 7.12
C GLY A 60 24.72 16.29 7.87
N ASP A 61 23.58 15.89 7.30
CA ASP A 61 22.30 15.91 8.01
C ASP A 61 22.29 14.88 9.15
N LYS A 62 21.81 15.32 10.32
CA LYS A 62 21.59 14.42 11.45
C LYS A 62 20.25 13.73 11.30
N VAL A 63 20.28 12.40 11.23
CA VAL A 63 19.07 11.60 11.05
C VAL A 63 18.83 10.68 12.24
N LEU A 64 17.56 10.45 12.53
CA LEU A 64 17.13 9.46 13.52
C LEU A 64 16.97 8.13 12.82
N ILE A 65 17.74 7.12 13.24
CA ILE A 65 17.61 5.76 12.72
C ILE A 65 16.60 5.02 13.61
N ARG A 66 15.53 4.52 13.01
CA ARG A 66 14.53 3.71 13.71
C ARG A 66 15.13 2.34 14.00
N ARG A 67 15.04 1.90 15.26
CA ARG A 67 15.37 0.54 15.64
C ARG A 67 14.24 -0.37 15.18
N ASP A 68 14.46 -1.13 14.11
CA ASP A 68 13.48 -2.12 13.60
C ASP A 68 13.92 -3.58 13.86
N ALA A 69 14.88 -3.81 14.76
CA ALA A 69 15.45 -5.12 15.06
C ALA A 69 14.54 -6.04 15.96
N GLY A 70 13.23 -6.03 15.73
CA GLY A 70 12.29 -6.94 16.39
C GLY A 70 11.67 -6.41 17.68
N VAL A 71 11.30 -7.34 18.59
CA VAL A 71 10.55 -7.02 19.82
C VAL A 71 11.40 -6.17 20.75
N GLN A 72 10.94 -4.95 21.00
CA GLN A 72 11.58 -4.00 21.93
C GLN A 72 10.77 -3.85 23.21
N ALA A 73 11.47 -3.72 24.33
CA ALA A 73 10.85 -3.35 25.58
C ALA A 73 10.27 -1.93 25.48
N LYS A 74 9.08 -1.70 26.04
CA LYS A 74 8.35 -0.41 25.96
C LYS A 74 9.14 0.79 26.50
N VAL A 75 10.13 0.55 27.35
CA VAL A 75 10.97 1.57 27.99
C VAL A 75 12.18 1.99 27.14
N LEU A 76 12.50 1.23 26.09
CA LEU A 76 13.63 1.56 25.22
C LEU A 76 13.23 2.65 24.21
N PRO A 77 14.14 3.59 23.90
CA PRO A 77 13.88 4.58 22.86
C PRO A 77 13.79 3.89 21.48
N LEU A 78 12.80 4.33 20.69
CA LEU A 78 12.51 3.78 19.36
C LEU A 78 13.53 4.21 18.29
N TYR A 79 14.19 5.33 18.52
CA TYR A 79 15.16 5.92 17.61
C TYR A 79 16.51 6.08 18.28
N ASP A 80 17.57 5.82 17.52
CA ASP A 80 18.93 6.15 17.90
C ASP A 80 19.23 7.63 17.59
N VAL A 81 20.05 8.24 18.45
CA VAL A 81 20.38 9.68 18.42
C VAL A 81 21.88 9.87 18.21
N PRO A 82 22.29 10.95 17.53
CA PRO A 82 22.20 11.14 16.09
C PRO A 82 23.48 10.64 15.38
N TYR A 83 23.31 10.08 14.17
CA TYR A 83 24.39 9.87 13.19
C TYR A 83 24.43 11.00 12.18
#